data_AF-A0A7S2A3N6-F1
#
_entry.id   AF-A0A7S2A3N6-F1
#
_cell.length_a   1.000
_cell.length_b   1.000
_cell.length_c   1.000
_cell.angle_alpha   90.00
_cell.angle_beta   90.00
_cell.angle_gamma   90.00
#
_symmetry.space_group_name_H-M   'P 1'
#
loop_
_entity.id
_entity.type
_entity.pdbx_description
1 polymer ?
#
loop_
_entity_poly.entity_id
_entity_poly.type
_entity_poly.pdbx_seq_one_letter_code
_entity_poly.pdbx_strand_id
1 'polypeptide(L)'
;QGSWQSKENPSKRQTTSTLHLPTDLEAMVTADSDHPAPFVWLLFILSPITFLLLTVITDAPFGKLYYPRSIWGPSLPPRVAWALFESPNLVWCIWSLIHRRPEVLGKGTSLALNANSILLIAFVAHYVNRSVLYPMRMSRNSKKVPLAVAASGFSFCALNGYIQTSALCIYHPFHPSHHTTPQFIAGMILFLIGMAVNIHSDSILRRLRDKGGAGGGGYQIPRGGLFEYVSCANLSGELLEWTGFALAGWPSHAPLAFAVYSFANLVPRALSQHSWYLEKFEEYPKGRKAVVPFLL
;
A
#
# COMPACT_ATOMS: atom_id res chain seq x y z
N GLN A 1 51.86 -5.90 72.47
CA GLN A 1 52.19 -4.61 71.85
C GLN A 1 51.88 -4.72 70.37
N GLY A 2 51.13 -3.76 69.80
CA GLY A 2 50.91 -3.68 68.35
C GLY A 2 49.44 -3.61 67.91
N SER A 3 48.71 -2.61 68.41
CA SER A 3 47.43 -2.15 67.86
C SER A 3 47.65 -1.35 66.57
N TRP A 4 46.91 -1.61 65.49
CA TRP A 4 46.55 -0.59 64.48
C TRP A 4 45.19 -0.92 63.84
N GLN A 5 44.18 -0.13 64.21
CA GLN A 5 42.90 0.00 63.52
C GLN A 5 43.06 0.98 62.35
N SER A 6 42.50 0.67 61.17
CA SER A 6 42.07 1.65 60.18
C SER A 6 40.68 1.24 59.70
N LYS A 7 39.62 1.89 60.23
CA LYS A 7 38.88 3.02 59.63
C LYS A 7 38.37 2.75 58.22
N GLU A 8 37.06 2.49 58.15
CA GLU A 8 36.23 2.60 56.96
C GLU A 8 36.36 3.97 56.27
N ASN A 9 36.29 3.97 54.94
CA ASN A 9 35.61 5.03 54.21
C ASN A 9 34.95 4.46 52.94
N PRO A 10 33.62 4.51 52.82
CA PRO A 10 32.88 3.97 51.69
C PRO A 10 32.70 5.07 50.62
N SER A 11 33.48 5.07 49.55
CA SER A 11 33.08 5.79 48.35
C SER A 11 33.74 5.24 47.09
N LYS A 12 32.91 4.59 46.27
CA LYS A 12 32.86 4.62 44.79
C LYS A 12 32.08 3.41 44.31
N ARG A 13 30.75 3.43 44.52
CA ARG A 13 29.85 2.78 43.56
C ARG A 13 29.98 3.57 42.27
N GLN A 14 30.79 3.07 41.33
CA GLN A 14 30.60 3.41 39.93
C GLN A 14 29.33 2.71 39.49
N THR A 15 28.20 3.40 39.62
CA THR A 15 27.02 3.13 38.81
C THR A 15 27.37 3.45 37.37
N THR A 16 27.89 2.46 36.64
CA THR A 16 27.73 2.43 35.19
C THR A 16 26.23 2.35 34.94
N SER A 17 25.62 3.52 34.75
CA SER A 17 24.28 3.66 34.18
C SER A 17 24.37 3.16 32.74
N THR A 18 24.32 1.84 32.55
CA THR A 18 23.83 1.28 31.31
C THR A 18 22.44 1.85 31.14
N LEU A 19 22.31 2.77 30.19
CA LEU A 19 21.04 3.29 29.73
C LEU A 19 20.26 2.08 29.22
N HIS A 20 19.48 1.43 30.10
CA HIS A 20 18.52 0.44 29.69
C HIS A 20 17.53 1.19 28.82
N LEU A 21 17.69 1.05 27.51
CA LEU A 21 16.61 1.32 26.58
C LEU A 21 15.38 0.57 27.12
N PRO A 22 14.18 1.17 27.08
CA PRO A 22 12.98 0.48 27.49
C PRO A 22 12.96 -0.90 26.83
N THR A 23 12.73 -1.96 27.60
CA THR A 23 12.69 -3.36 27.12
C THR A 23 11.79 -3.53 25.90
N ASP A 24 10.83 -2.62 25.73
CA ASP A 24 9.93 -2.53 24.59
C ASP A 24 10.67 -2.14 23.29
N LEU A 25 11.68 -1.26 23.36
CA LEU A 25 12.44 -0.79 22.20
C LEU A 25 13.43 -1.84 21.70
N GLU A 26 14.11 -2.56 22.61
CA GLU A 26 14.96 -3.69 22.23
C GLU A 26 14.13 -4.86 21.68
N ALA A 27 12.93 -5.12 22.23
CA ALA A 27 11.99 -6.09 21.66
C ALA A 27 11.48 -5.67 20.27
N MET A 28 11.23 -4.37 20.05
CA MET A 28 10.84 -3.83 18.74
C MET A 28 11.98 -3.91 17.70
N VAL A 29 13.23 -3.69 18.12
CA VAL A 29 14.42 -3.80 17.24
C VAL A 29 14.78 -5.26 16.96
N THR A 30 14.57 -6.17 17.91
CA THR A 30 14.86 -7.60 17.72
C THR A 30 13.76 -8.35 16.97
N ALA A 31 12.51 -7.88 16.98
CA ALA A 31 11.44 -8.39 16.12
C ALA A 31 11.68 -8.15 14.62
N ASP A 32 12.59 -7.24 14.26
CA ASP A 32 13.00 -6.92 12.89
C ASP A 32 14.15 -7.83 12.39
N SER A 33 14.56 -8.84 13.17
CA SER A 33 15.66 -9.76 12.81
C SER A 33 15.24 -11.01 12.01
N ASP A 34 13.96 -11.12 11.64
CA ASP A 34 13.42 -12.23 10.85
C ASP A 34 13.06 -11.82 9.40
N HIS A 35 12.89 -12.84 8.56
CA HIS A 35 13.12 -12.87 7.10
C HIS A 35 12.40 -11.90 6.11
N PRO A 36 11.49 -10.97 6.46
CA PRO A 36 11.07 -9.93 5.51
C PRO A 36 11.85 -8.61 5.65
N ALA A 37 12.59 -8.36 6.74
CA ALA A 37 13.15 -7.03 7.01
C ALA A 37 14.01 -6.44 5.87
N PRO A 38 14.93 -7.18 5.20
CA PRO A 38 15.68 -6.64 4.05
C PRO A 38 14.77 -6.18 2.90
N PHE A 39 13.66 -6.89 2.67
CA PHE A 39 12.70 -6.56 1.61
C PHE A 39 11.82 -5.36 1.98
N VAL A 40 11.50 -5.18 3.26
CA VAL A 40 10.84 -3.97 3.78
C VAL A 40 11.72 -2.75 3.53
N TRP A 41 13.00 -2.82 3.89
CA TRP A 41 13.98 -1.75 3.64
C TRP A 41 14.19 -1.49 2.15
N LEU A 42 14.24 -2.55 1.33
CA LEU A 42 14.26 -2.40 -0.12
C LEU A 42 13.06 -1.59 -0.62
N LEU A 43 11.85 -1.82 -0.09
CA LEU A 43 10.65 -1.07 -0.48
C LEU A 43 10.74 0.41 -0.10
N PHE A 44 11.28 0.72 1.09
CA PHE A 44 11.58 2.10 1.49
C PHE A 44 12.59 2.77 0.56
N ILE A 45 13.66 2.06 0.15
CA ILE A 45 14.67 2.58 -0.78
C ILE A 45 14.10 2.78 -2.19
N LEU A 46 13.27 1.85 -2.66
CA LEU A 46 12.62 1.94 -3.96
C LEU A 46 11.59 3.08 -4.03
N SER A 47 11.04 3.52 -2.90
CA SER A 47 10.03 4.58 -2.85
C SER A 47 10.53 5.93 -3.40
N PRO A 48 11.58 6.59 -2.87
CA PRO A 48 12.08 7.84 -3.42
C PRO A 48 12.58 7.69 -4.86
N ILE A 49 13.19 6.55 -5.21
CA ILE A 49 13.62 6.26 -6.59
C ILE A 49 12.40 6.25 -7.52
N THR A 50 11.35 5.52 -7.17
CA THR A 50 10.11 5.44 -7.96
C THR A 50 9.46 6.81 -8.09
N PHE A 51 9.38 7.59 -7.01
CA PHE A 51 8.82 8.94 -7.04
C PHE A 51 9.59 9.84 -8.00
N LEU A 52 10.94 9.84 -7.94
CA LEU A 52 11.78 10.64 -8.82
C LEU A 52 11.67 10.20 -10.29
N LEU A 53 11.68 8.89 -10.55
CA LEU A 53 11.53 8.35 -11.91
C LEU A 53 10.19 8.76 -12.54
N LEU A 54 9.10 8.67 -11.77
CA LEU A 54 7.75 9.01 -12.25
C LEU A 54 7.48 10.52 -12.33
N THR A 55 8.23 11.36 -11.61
CA THR A 55 8.11 12.82 -11.70
C THR A 55 9.02 13.44 -12.77
N VAL A 56 10.21 12.86 -13.00
CA VAL A 56 11.25 13.47 -13.86
C VAL A 56 11.36 12.79 -15.23
N ILE A 57 11.27 11.46 -15.29
CA ILE A 57 11.70 10.71 -16.49
C ILE A 57 10.52 10.25 -17.33
N THR A 58 9.47 9.70 -16.70
CA THR A 58 8.34 9.13 -17.43
C THR A 58 7.03 9.28 -16.68
N ASP A 59 6.08 9.95 -17.32
CA ASP A 59 4.67 9.67 -17.16
C ASP A 59 4.42 8.17 -17.41
N ALA A 60 3.94 7.42 -16.40
CA ALA A 60 3.80 5.98 -16.54
C ALA A 60 2.96 5.63 -17.79
N PRO A 61 3.51 4.90 -18.78
CA PRO A 61 3.06 4.92 -20.18
C PRO A 61 1.85 4.00 -20.44
N PHE A 62 0.81 4.14 -19.61
CA PHE A 62 -0.41 3.34 -19.71
C PHE A 62 -1.67 4.17 -19.42
N GLY A 63 -2.79 3.77 -20.03
CA GLY A 63 -4.05 4.51 -19.92
C GLY A 63 -4.06 5.82 -20.73
N LYS A 64 -4.17 6.97 -20.05
CA LYS A 64 -4.25 8.30 -20.70
C LYS A 64 -2.94 8.69 -21.38
N LEU A 65 -1.81 8.20 -20.85
CA LEU A 65 -0.45 8.56 -21.22
C LEU A 65 0.19 7.52 -22.17
N TYR A 66 -0.63 6.71 -22.83
CA TYR A 66 -0.15 5.71 -23.79
C TYR A 66 0.23 6.35 -25.14
N TYR A 67 1.47 6.16 -25.59
CA TYR A 67 1.98 6.61 -26.90
C TYR A 67 2.09 5.42 -27.90
N PRO A 68 1.67 5.58 -29.17
CA PRO A 68 1.61 4.48 -30.15
C PRO A 68 2.96 3.88 -30.59
N ARG A 69 4.09 4.57 -30.38
CA ARG A 69 5.45 4.07 -30.66
C ARG A 69 6.11 3.71 -29.34
N SER A 70 5.70 2.59 -28.75
CA SER A 70 6.07 2.22 -27.39
C SER A 70 7.39 1.46 -27.35
N ILE A 71 8.41 2.04 -26.74
CA ILE A 71 9.67 1.36 -26.34
C ILE A 71 9.43 0.25 -25.31
N TRP A 72 8.19 0.06 -24.85
CA TRP A 72 7.78 -0.81 -23.74
C TRP A 72 7.31 -2.20 -24.19
N GLY A 73 7.60 -2.57 -25.45
CA GLY A 73 7.37 -3.90 -26.00
C GLY A 73 5.90 -4.20 -26.40
N PRO A 74 5.56 -5.48 -26.64
CA PRO A 74 4.22 -5.88 -27.05
C PRO A 74 3.18 -5.52 -25.98
N SER A 75 1.91 -5.40 -26.37
CA SER A 75 0.83 -5.02 -25.44
C SER A 75 -0.14 -6.18 -25.19
N LEU A 76 -0.55 -6.34 -23.93
CA LEU A 76 -1.49 -7.35 -23.47
C LEU A 76 -2.94 -6.82 -23.47
N PRO A 77 -3.94 -7.73 -23.60
CA PRO A 77 -5.33 -7.38 -23.32
C PRO A 77 -5.46 -6.86 -21.88
N PRO A 78 -6.19 -5.76 -21.64
CA PRO A 78 -6.20 -5.07 -20.35
C PRO A 78 -6.67 -5.93 -19.18
N ARG A 79 -7.66 -6.80 -19.41
CA ARG A 79 -8.18 -7.71 -18.37
C ARG A 79 -7.15 -8.76 -17.97
N VAL A 80 -6.46 -9.33 -18.95
CA VAL A 80 -5.39 -10.33 -18.72
C VAL A 80 -4.21 -9.67 -18.03
N ALA A 81 -3.81 -8.49 -18.48
CA ALA A 81 -2.75 -7.72 -17.83
C ALA A 81 -3.08 -7.48 -16.35
N TRP A 82 -4.26 -6.90 -16.04
CA TRP A 82 -4.68 -6.62 -14.66
C TRP A 82 -4.82 -7.85 -13.78
N ALA A 83 -5.34 -8.96 -14.31
CA ALA A 83 -5.42 -10.19 -13.54
C ALA A 83 -4.03 -10.76 -13.22
N LEU A 84 -3.12 -10.83 -14.20
CA LEU A 84 -1.77 -11.39 -14.01
C LEU A 84 -0.93 -10.53 -13.09
N PHE A 85 -0.71 -9.29 -13.50
CA PHE A 85 -0.80 -8.11 -12.66
C PHE A 85 -0.67 -8.24 -11.14
N GLU A 86 -1.86 -8.22 -10.53
CA GLU A 86 -2.09 -8.09 -9.08
C GLU A 86 -2.11 -9.45 -8.37
N SER A 87 -2.27 -10.55 -9.12
CA SER A 87 -2.42 -11.91 -8.59
C SER A 87 -1.29 -12.41 -7.68
N PRO A 88 -0.02 -11.99 -7.81
CA PRO A 88 1.03 -12.46 -6.90
C PRO A 88 0.74 -12.18 -5.42
N ASN A 89 0.01 -11.12 -5.09
CA ASN A 89 -0.40 -10.83 -3.70
C ASN A 89 -1.28 -11.95 -3.13
N LEU A 90 -2.20 -12.50 -3.91
CA LEU A 90 -3.06 -13.61 -3.50
C LEU A 90 -2.29 -14.94 -3.47
N VAL A 91 -1.37 -15.16 -4.39
CA VAL A 91 -0.51 -16.36 -4.41
C VAL A 91 0.36 -16.42 -3.14
N TRP A 92 1.01 -15.30 -2.79
CA TRP A 92 1.79 -15.22 -1.56
C TRP A 92 0.92 -15.36 -0.32
N CYS A 93 -0.29 -14.83 -0.31
CA CYS A 93 -1.23 -15.04 0.79
C CYS A 93 -1.52 -16.53 1.01
N ILE A 94 -1.79 -17.29 -0.06
CA ILE A 94 -2.02 -18.75 0.05
C ILE A 94 -0.77 -19.44 0.59
N TRP A 95 0.40 -19.11 0.06
CA TRP A 95 1.67 -19.66 0.53
C TRP A 95 1.92 -19.37 2.01
N SER A 96 1.72 -18.12 2.45
CA SER A 96 1.90 -17.70 3.84
C SER A 96 0.88 -18.31 4.79
N LEU A 97 -0.36 -18.57 4.33
CA LEU A 97 -1.36 -19.30 5.11
C LEU A 97 -0.98 -20.76 5.34
N ILE A 98 -0.34 -21.41 4.36
CA ILE A 98 0.17 -22.78 4.48
C ILE A 98 1.33 -22.84 5.48
N HIS A 99 2.21 -21.84 5.47
CA HIS A 99 3.40 -21.76 6.32
C HIS A 99 3.19 -20.93 7.59
N ARG A 100 1.93 -20.64 7.94
CA ARG A 100 1.60 -19.73 9.04
C ARG A 100 2.10 -20.26 10.37
N ARG A 101 2.55 -19.35 11.23
CA ARG A 101 2.88 -19.64 12.62
C ARG A 101 1.62 -19.48 13.49
N PRO A 102 1.16 -20.51 14.24
CA PRO A 102 -0.05 -20.43 15.05
C PRO A 102 -0.05 -19.32 16.10
N GLU A 103 1.12 -18.91 16.57
CA GLU A 103 1.33 -17.79 17.48
C GLU A 103 1.07 -16.42 16.83
N VAL A 104 1.15 -16.32 15.50
CA VAL A 104 0.94 -15.08 14.74
C VAL A 104 -0.52 -14.97 14.28
N LEU A 105 -1.01 -15.96 13.53
CA LEU A 105 -2.38 -15.91 12.97
C LEU A 105 -3.44 -16.57 13.87
N GLY A 106 -3.03 -17.10 15.03
CA GLY A 106 -3.92 -17.80 15.94
C GLY A 106 -4.04 -19.31 15.67
N LYS A 107 -4.40 -20.05 16.73
CA LYS A 107 -4.76 -21.47 16.63
C LYS A 107 -6.15 -21.56 15.97
N GLY A 108 -6.27 -22.38 14.93
CA GLY A 108 -7.45 -22.46 14.04
C GLY A 108 -8.76 -22.96 14.68
N THR A 109 -8.85 -22.98 16.01
CA THR A 109 -10.01 -23.41 16.80
C THR A 109 -10.67 -22.28 17.59
N SER A 110 -10.07 -21.08 17.65
CA SER A 110 -10.65 -19.92 18.34
C SER A 110 -11.35 -18.99 17.35
N LEU A 111 -12.62 -18.68 17.62
CA LEU A 111 -13.43 -17.70 16.88
C LEU A 111 -12.93 -16.25 17.03
N ALA A 112 -11.90 -16.00 17.85
CA ALA A 112 -11.38 -14.67 18.11
C ALA A 112 -10.49 -14.19 16.95
N LEU A 113 -11.00 -13.24 16.16
CA LEU A 113 -10.23 -12.51 15.16
C LEU A 113 -9.15 -11.66 15.86
N ASN A 114 -7.89 -12.01 15.68
CA ASN A 114 -6.77 -11.18 16.11
C ASN A 114 -6.44 -10.10 15.06
N ALA A 115 -5.59 -9.13 15.42
CA ALA A 115 -5.22 -8.03 14.52
C ALA A 115 -4.58 -8.53 13.20
N ASN A 116 -3.72 -9.55 13.28
CA ASN A 116 -3.11 -10.19 12.11
C ASN A 116 -4.17 -10.70 11.11
N SER A 117 -5.18 -11.41 11.61
CA SER A 117 -6.26 -11.96 10.80
C SER A 117 -7.11 -10.88 10.17
N ILE A 118 -7.45 -9.82 10.92
CA ILE A 118 -8.24 -8.70 10.41
C ILE A 118 -7.49 -7.96 9.30
N LEU A 119 -6.20 -7.66 9.49
CA LEU A 119 -5.36 -7.02 8.49
C LEU A 119 -5.17 -7.93 7.25
N LEU A 120 -4.97 -9.23 7.45
CA LEU A 120 -4.87 -10.17 6.34
C LEU A 120 -6.17 -10.23 5.54
N ILE A 121 -7.33 -10.29 6.21
CA ILE A 121 -8.64 -10.25 5.56
C ILE A 121 -8.82 -8.95 4.78
N ALA A 122 -8.44 -7.80 5.35
CA ALA A 122 -8.51 -6.51 4.67
C ALA A 122 -7.62 -6.49 3.40
N PHE A 123 -6.38 -6.94 3.51
CA PHE A 123 -5.44 -7.07 2.40
C PHE A 123 -5.98 -8.00 1.30
N VAL A 124 -6.47 -9.19 1.67
CA VAL A 124 -7.06 -10.14 0.74
C VAL A 124 -8.32 -9.58 0.09
N ALA A 125 -9.20 -8.91 0.84
CA ALA A 125 -10.42 -8.31 0.31
C ALA A 125 -10.11 -7.26 -0.76
N HIS A 126 -9.10 -6.41 -0.52
CA HIS A 126 -8.59 -5.48 -1.52
C HIS A 126 -8.11 -6.21 -2.77
N TYR A 127 -7.22 -7.20 -2.62
CA TYR A 127 -6.61 -7.88 -3.77
C TYR A 127 -7.55 -8.84 -4.50
N VAL A 128 -8.58 -9.38 -3.86
CA VAL A 128 -9.69 -10.07 -4.54
C VAL A 128 -10.47 -9.08 -5.40
N ASN A 129 -10.78 -7.89 -4.86
CA ASN A 129 -11.41 -6.86 -5.66
C ASN A 129 -10.51 -6.42 -6.83
N ARG A 130 -9.20 -6.25 -6.64
CA ARG A 130 -8.28 -5.77 -7.68
C ARG A 130 -7.85 -6.81 -8.71
N SER A 131 -7.60 -8.05 -8.29
CA SER A 131 -7.06 -9.10 -9.17
C SER A 131 -8.15 -9.90 -9.86
N VAL A 132 -9.36 -9.94 -9.30
CA VAL A 132 -10.46 -10.77 -9.80
C VAL A 132 -11.64 -9.90 -10.24
N LEU A 133 -12.26 -9.17 -9.30
CA LEU A 133 -13.52 -8.47 -9.58
C LEU A 133 -13.34 -7.28 -10.52
N TYR A 134 -12.26 -6.50 -10.36
CA TYR A 134 -11.99 -5.34 -11.17
C TYR A 134 -11.73 -5.72 -12.64
N PRO A 135 -10.84 -6.68 -12.98
CA PRO A 135 -10.67 -7.18 -14.35
C PRO A 135 -11.96 -7.71 -14.98
N MET A 136 -12.79 -8.43 -14.21
CA MET A 136 -14.08 -8.92 -14.68
C MET A 136 -15.03 -7.78 -15.05
N ARG A 137 -14.99 -6.68 -14.31
CA ARG A 137 -15.82 -5.49 -14.52
C ARG A 137 -15.22 -4.49 -15.51
N MET A 138 -13.96 -4.64 -15.93
CA MET A 138 -13.31 -3.68 -16.83
C MET A 138 -14.06 -3.55 -18.15
N SER A 139 -14.20 -2.30 -18.62
CA SER A 139 -14.77 -1.98 -19.92
C SER A 139 -14.08 -2.73 -21.05
N ARG A 140 -14.85 -3.17 -22.05
CA ARG A 140 -14.30 -3.73 -23.30
C ARG A 140 -13.50 -2.70 -24.09
N ASN A 141 -13.76 -1.41 -23.86
CA ASN A 141 -13.09 -0.28 -24.52
C ASN A 141 -11.79 0.15 -23.80
N SER A 142 -11.34 -0.61 -22.80
CA SER A 142 -10.06 -0.33 -22.13
C SER A 142 -8.88 -0.49 -23.08
N LYS A 143 -7.95 0.47 -23.05
CA LYS A 143 -6.72 0.41 -23.85
C LYS A 143 -5.83 -0.75 -23.40
N LYS A 144 -5.07 -1.32 -24.35
CA LYS A 144 -4.07 -2.36 -24.08
C LYS A 144 -2.98 -1.85 -23.13
N VAL A 145 -2.36 -2.77 -22.39
CA VAL A 145 -1.30 -2.46 -21.42
C VAL A 145 0.03 -2.99 -21.95
N PRO A 146 1.11 -2.17 -22.01
CA PRO A 146 2.42 -2.66 -22.42
C PRO A 146 2.94 -3.78 -21.52
N LEU A 147 3.59 -4.79 -22.08
CA LEU A 147 4.10 -5.94 -21.35
C LEU A 147 5.11 -5.54 -20.29
N ALA A 148 6.02 -4.60 -20.59
CA ALA A 148 6.99 -4.12 -19.61
C ALA A 148 6.32 -3.47 -18.38
N VAL A 149 5.21 -2.76 -18.58
CA VAL A 149 4.42 -2.18 -17.47
C VAL A 149 3.76 -3.29 -16.66
N ALA A 150 3.16 -4.28 -17.31
CA ALA A 150 2.55 -5.42 -16.63
C ALA A 150 3.59 -6.24 -15.85
N ALA A 151 4.78 -6.46 -16.41
CA ALA A 151 5.89 -7.17 -15.76
C ALA A 151 6.43 -6.41 -14.55
N SER A 152 6.59 -5.08 -14.66
CA SER A 152 6.98 -4.24 -13.51
C SER A 152 5.95 -4.31 -12.38
N GLY A 153 4.66 -4.20 -12.72
CA GLY A 153 3.57 -4.36 -11.76
C GLY A 153 3.55 -5.74 -11.10
N PHE A 154 3.76 -6.80 -11.87
CA PHE A 154 3.86 -8.17 -11.36
C PHE A 154 5.02 -8.33 -10.37
N SER A 155 6.22 -7.85 -10.72
CA SER A 155 7.40 -7.92 -9.87
C SER A 155 7.19 -7.18 -8.54
N PHE A 156 6.59 -5.98 -8.61
CA PHE A 156 6.21 -5.24 -7.41
C PHE A 156 5.19 -6.00 -6.57
N CYS A 157 4.13 -6.52 -7.17
CA CYS A 157 3.09 -7.29 -6.48
C CYS A 157 3.61 -8.58 -5.85
N ALA A 158 4.60 -9.22 -6.49
CA ALA A 158 5.26 -10.38 -5.93
C ALA A 158 6.08 -10.01 -4.68
N LEU A 159 6.85 -8.92 -4.74
CA LEU A 159 7.62 -8.41 -3.60
C LEU A 159 6.70 -7.97 -2.46
N ASN A 160 5.69 -7.13 -2.75
CA ASN A 160 4.76 -6.61 -1.75
C ASN A 160 3.92 -7.74 -1.12
N GLY A 161 3.39 -8.64 -1.96
CA GLY A 161 2.64 -9.81 -1.49
C GLY A 161 3.43 -10.63 -0.50
N TYR A 162 4.69 -10.95 -0.82
CA TYR A 162 5.60 -11.64 0.09
C TYR A 162 5.79 -10.86 1.41
N ILE A 163 6.15 -9.58 1.34
CA ILE A 163 6.40 -8.73 2.52
C ILE A 163 5.17 -8.71 3.44
N GLN A 164 4.00 -8.35 2.92
CA GLN A 164 2.80 -8.15 3.76
C GLN A 164 2.29 -9.45 4.34
N THR A 165 2.14 -10.48 3.51
CA THR A 165 1.50 -11.73 3.93
C THR A 165 2.42 -12.55 4.84
N SER A 166 3.74 -12.53 4.62
CA SER A 166 4.69 -13.18 5.51
C SER A 166 4.80 -12.45 6.86
N ALA A 167 4.80 -11.11 6.87
CA ALA A 167 4.74 -10.34 8.11
C ALA A 167 3.49 -10.71 8.92
N LEU A 168 2.32 -10.76 8.28
CA LEU A 168 1.04 -11.01 8.95
C LEU A 168 0.80 -12.46 9.36
N CYS A 169 1.43 -13.44 8.69
CA CYS A 169 1.18 -14.87 8.95
C CYS A 169 2.32 -15.59 9.68
N ILE A 170 3.56 -15.09 9.59
CA ILE A 170 4.77 -15.84 9.98
C ILE A 170 5.62 -15.05 10.98
N TYR A 171 5.82 -13.75 10.77
CA TYR A 171 6.91 -13.03 11.45
C TYR A 171 6.48 -12.02 12.50
N HIS A 172 5.33 -11.36 12.37
CA HIS A 172 4.96 -10.24 13.24
C HIS A 172 3.69 -10.53 14.07
N PRO A 173 3.80 -11.19 15.24
CA PRO A 173 2.65 -11.37 16.12
C PRO A 173 2.27 -10.04 16.78
N PHE A 174 1.04 -9.56 16.54
CA PHE A 174 0.52 -8.41 17.28
C PHE A 174 0.09 -8.81 18.70
N HIS A 175 0.18 -7.86 19.64
CA HIS A 175 -0.35 -8.05 20.99
C HIS A 175 -1.85 -8.43 20.94
N PRO A 176 -2.35 -9.34 21.80
CA PRO A 176 -3.75 -9.80 21.74
C PRO A 176 -4.80 -8.68 21.75
N SER A 177 -4.55 -7.59 22.46
CA SER A 177 -5.47 -6.42 22.52
C SER A 177 -5.27 -5.41 21.40
N HIS A 178 -4.31 -5.60 20.48
CA HIS A 178 -3.97 -4.60 19.44
C HIS A 178 -5.19 -4.18 18.61
N HIS A 179 -6.05 -5.14 18.27
CA HIS A 179 -7.27 -4.91 17.49
C HIS A 179 -8.32 -4.01 18.17
N THR A 180 -8.19 -3.77 19.49
CA THR A 180 -9.05 -2.87 20.27
C THR A 180 -8.44 -1.49 20.51
N THR A 181 -7.19 -1.26 20.09
CA THR A 181 -6.54 0.02 20.27
C THR A 181 -7.20 1.11 19.41
N PRO A 182 -7.25 2.38 19.87
CA PRO A 182 -7.81 3.48 19.08
C PRO A 182 -7.11 3.65 17.72
N GLN A 183 -5.79 3.45 17.68
CA GLN A 183 -4.98 3.46 16.46
C GLN A 183 -5.46 2.40 15.46
N PHE A 184 -5.61 1.15 15.90
CA PHE A 184 -6.09 0.07 15.03
C PHE A 184 -7.48 0.37 14.47
N ILE A 185 -8.40 0.78 15.33
CA ILE A 185 -9.79 1.09 14.94
C ILE A 185 -9.81 2.25 13.94
N ALA A 186 -9.09 3.34 14.23
CA ALA A 186 -8.98 4.48 13.33
C ALA A 186 -8.39 4.07 11.97
N GLY A 187 -7.30 3.28 11.98
CA GLY A 187 -6.67 2.77 10.77
C GLY A 187 -7.62 1.93 9.92
N MET A 188 -8.38 1.03 10.54
CA MET A 188 -9.38 0.21 9.84
C MET A 188 -10.56 1.03 9.28
N ILE A 189 -11.01 2.07 9.99
CA ILE A 189 -12.03 2.99 9.47
C ILE A 189 -11.49 3.72 8.23
N LEU A 190 -10.27 4.25 8.29
CA LEU A 190 -9.64 4.90 7.14
C LEU A 190 -9.46 3.93 5.97
N PHE A 191 -9.05 2.69 6.24
CA PHE A 191 -8.94 1.63 5.24
C PHE A 191 -10.27 1.42 4.50
N LEU A 192 -11.36 1.21 5.25
CA LEU A 192 -12.68 0.94 4.67
C LEU A 192 -13.23 2.14 3.88
N ILE A 193 -13.04 3.36 4.38
CA ILE A 193 -13.41 4.58 3.65
C ILE A 193 -12.61 4.69 2.35
N GLY A 194 -11.29 4.47 2.41
CA GLY A 194 -10.41 4.50 1.25
C GLY A 194 -10.82 3.48 0.19
N MET A 195 -11.06 2.23 0.60
CA MET A 195 -11.52 1.15 -0.28
C MET A 195 -12.87 1.48 -0.92
N ALA A 196 -13.82 2.03 -0.15
CA ALA A 196 -15.12 2.44 -0.67
C ALA A 196 -14.99 3.56 -1.72
N VAL A 197 -14.17 4.57 -1.44
CA VAL A 197 -13.87 5.67 -2.38
C VAL A 197 -13.20 5.13 -3.65
N ASN A 198 -12.22 4.22 -3.53
CA ASN A 198 -11.53 3.61 -4.65
C ASN A 198 -12.51 2.86 -5.57
N ILE A 199 -13.30 1.93 -5.01
CA ILE A 199 -14.28 1.12 -5.76
C ILE A 199 -15.36 1.99 -6.39
N HIS A 200 -15.88 2.98 -5.66
CA HIS A 200 -16.90 3.91 -6.17
C HIS A 200 -16.36 4.71 -7.35
N SER A 201 -15.16 5.28 -7.22
CA SER A 201 -14.52 6.10 -8.24
C SER A 201 -14.17 5.29 -9.49
N ASP A 202 -13.63 4.08 -9.32
CA ASP A 202 -13.40 3.16 -10.44
C ASP A 202 -14.70 2.82 -11.17
N SER A 203 -15.81 2.69 -10.45
CA SER A 203 -17.13 2.44 -11.04
C SER A 203 -17.61 3.60 -11.91
N ILE A 204 -17.37 4.85 -11.49
CA ILE A 204 -17.62 6.03 -12.33
C ILE A 204 -16.77 5.98 -13.59
N LEU A 205 -15.45 5.76 -13.46
CA LEU A 205 -14.52 5.73 -14.60
C LEU A 205 -14.86 4.62 -15.61
N ARG A 206 -15.30 3.45 -15.13
CA ARG A 206 -15.76 2.36 -16.01
C ARG A 206 -16.98 2.76 -16.83
N ARG A 207 -18.00 3.34 -16.18
CA ARG A 207 -19.22 3.82 -16.88
C ARG A 207 -18.91 4.88 -17.94
N LEU A 208 -17.97 5.78 -17.67
CA LEU A 208 -17.54 6.79 -18.66
C LEU A 208 -16.87 6.14 -19.87
N ARG A 209 -16.07 5.08 -19.67
CA ARG A 209 -15.45 4.33 -20.77
C ARG A 209 -16.46 3.57 -21.62
N ASP A 210 -17.45 2.96 -20.98
CA ASP A 210 -18.51 2.24 -21.69
C ASP A 210 -19.35 3.21 -22.53
N LYS A 211 -19.71 4.37 -21.97
CA LYS A 211 -20.45 5.42 -22.69
C LYS A 211 -19.64 6.07 -23.80
N GLY A 212 -18.38 6.46 -23.52
CA GLY A 212 -17.51 7.13 -24.50
C GLY A 212 -17.18 6.23 -25.69
N GLY A 213 -16.89 4.95 -25.45
CA GLY A 213 -16.57 4.01 -26.53
C GLY A 213 -17.78 3.58 -27.38
N ALA A 214 -19.01 3.69 -26.88
CA ALA A 214 -20.23 3.39 -27.65
C ALA A 214 -20.65 4.53 -28.61
N GLY A 215 -20.12 5.75 -28.43
CA GLY A 215 -20.49 6.93 -29.23
C GLY A 215 -19.34 7.58 -30.02
N GLY A 216 -18.20 6.90 -30.16
CA GLY A 216 -17.00 7.47 -30.82
C GLY A 216 -16.34 8.64 -30.06
N GLY A 217 -16.80 8.94 -28.85
CA GLY A 217 -16.33 10.05 -28.04
C GLY A 217 -15.05 9.70 -27.29
N GLY A 218 -14.08 10.62 -27.32
CA GLY A 218 -12.82 10.50 -26.60
C GLY A 218 -12.97 10.43 -25.07
N TYR A 219 -11.89 10.72 -24.34
CA TYR A 219 -11.94 10.82 -22.89
C TYR A 219 -12.99 11.84 -22.41
N GLN A 220 -13.56 11.61 -21.23
CA GLN A 220 -14.56 12.49 -20.61
C GLN A 220 -14.10 12.95 -19.22
N ILE A 221 -14.64 14.08 -18.76
CA ILE A 221 -14.41 14.62 -17.41
C ILE A 221 -15.24 13.81 -16.39
N PRO A 222 -14.61 13.18 -15.38
CA PRO A 222 -15.35 12.46 -14.37
C PRO A 222 -16.08 13.42 -13.41
N ARG A 223 -17.33 13.06 -13.07
CA ARG A 223 -18.22 13.79 -12.16
C ARG A 223 -18.83 12.83 -11.14
N GLY A 224 -19.21 13.37 -9.98
CA GLY A 224 -19.81 12.66 -8.86
C GLY A 224 -18.82 12.20 -7.81
N GLY A 225 -19.27 12.16 -6.55
CA GLY A 225 -18.46 11.75 -5.41
C GLY A 225 -17.21 12.60 -5.24
N LEU A 226 -16.09 11.96 -4.89
CA LEU A 226 -14.84 12.65 -4.62
C LEU A 226 -14.23 13.31 -5.87
N PHE A 227 -14.67 12.95 -7.08
CA PHE A 227 -14.21 13.62 -8.31
C PHE A 227 -14.55 15.11 -8.33
N GLU A 228 -15.52 15.60 -7.56
CA GLU A 228 -15.78 17.05 -7.50
C GLU A 228 -14.66 17.85 -6.83
N TYR A 229 -13.82 17.20 -6.03
CA TYR A 229 -12.72 17.84 -5.32
C TYR A 229 -11.35 17.50 -5.92
N VAL A 230 -11.19 16.30 -6.48
CA VAL A 230 -9.91 15.82 -7.02
C VAL A 230 -10.04 15.13 -8.37
N SER A 231 -9.00 15.20 -9.20
CA SER A 231 -8.96 14.57 -10.52
C SER A 231 -8.85 13.06 -10.48
N CYS A 232 -8.15 12.53 -9.48
CA CYS A 232 -7.80 11.12 -9.37
C CYS A 232 -8.43 10.49 -8.12
N ALA A 233 -9.75 10.62 -7.97
CA ALA A 233 -10.48 10.15 -6.78
C ALA A 233 -10.26 8.67 -6.43
N ASN A 234 -10.05 7.80 -7.42
CA ASN A 234 -9.71 6.40 -7.18
C ASN A 234 -8.32 6.24 -6.53
N LEU A 235 -7.33 7.02 -6.98
CA LEU A 235 -5.99 7.04 -6.39
C LEU A 235 -6.01 7.65 -4.99
N SER A 236 -6.85 8.67 -4.76
CA SER A 236 -7.07 9.25 -3.43
C SER A 236 -7.60 8.21 -2.44
N GLY A 237 -8.59 7.41 -2.87
CA GLY A 237 -9.12 6.31 -2.07
C GLY A 237 -8.05 5.28 -1.75
N GLU A 238 -7.24 4.89 -2.74
CA GLU A 238 -6.16 3.90 -2.58
C GLU A 238 -5.06 4.40 -1.63
N LEU A 239 -4.70 5.69 -1.68
CA LEU A 239 -3.77 6.30 -0.72
C LEU A 239 -4.33 6.29 0.70
N LEU A 240 -5.61 6.66 0.87
CA LEU A 240 -6.27 6.65 2.17
C LEU A 240 -6.37 5.23 2.73
N GLU A 241 -6.65 4.26 1.85
CA GLU A 241 -6.74 2.85 2.18
C GLU A 241 -5.44 2.33 2.77
N TRP A 242 -4.32 2.49 2.05
CA TRP A 242 -3.02 2.02 2.52
C TRP A 242 -2.46 2.83 3.68
N THR A 243 -2.81 4.12 3.80
CA THR A 243 -2.51 4.91 5.00
C THR A 243 -3.23 4.34 6.22
N GLY A 244 -4.51 4.00 6.08
CA GLY A 244 -5.29 3.33 7.12
C GLY A 244 -4.72 1.95 7.48
N PHE A 245 -4.30 1.19 6.47
CA PHE A 245 -3.64 -0.11 6.67
C PHE A 245 -2.34 0.02 7.47
N ALA A 246 -1.48 0.98 7.12
CA ALA A 246 -0.26 1.26 7.85
C ALA A 246 -0.53 1.73 9.28
N LEU A 247 -1.52 2.61 9.46
CA LEU A 247 -1.94 3.05 10.78
C LEU A 247 -2.44 1.87 11.61
N ALA A 248 -3.25 0.95 11.06
CA ALA A 248 -3.73 -0.20 11.81
C ALA A 248 -2.61 -1.24 12.08
N GLY A 249 -1.68 -1.41 11.15
CA GLY A 249 -0.56 -2.33 11.24
C GLY A 249 0.64 -1.83 12.05
N TRP A 250 0.64 -0.60 12.55
CA TRP A 250 1.72 -0.10 13.40
C TRP A 250 1.82 -0.91 14.72
N PRO A 251 3.02 -1.33 15.18
CA PRO A 251 4.34 -0.86 14.77
C PRO A 251 5.05 -1.67 13.66
N SER A 252 4.36 -2.55 12.94
CA SER A 252 4.99 -3.28 11.83
C SER A 252 5.44 -2.34 10.71
N HIS A 253 6.71 -2.43 10.32
CA HIS A 253 7.27 -1.65 9.22
C HIS A 253 6.75 -2.10 7.83
N ALA A 254 6.26 -3.32 7.70
CA ALA A 254 5.78 -3.85 6.41
C ALA A 254 4.58 -3.06 5.85
N PRO A 255 3.46 -2.87 6.59
CA PRO A 255 2.36 -2.01 6.16
C PRO A 255 2.78 -0.56 5.88
N LEU A 256 3.68 0.00 6.71
CA LEU A 256 4.19 1.36 6.53
C LEU A 256 4.98 1.50 5.22
N ALA A 257 5.89 0.57 4.93
CA ALA A 257 6.69 0.58 3.72
C ALA A 257 5.81 0.55 2.46
N PHE A 258 4.70 -0.20 2.50
CA PHE A 258 3.78 -0.24 1.38
C PHE A 258 2.94 1.04 1.24
N ALA A 259 2.52 1.67 2.35
CA ALA A 259 1.88 2.98 2.28
C ALA A 259 2.81 4.05 1.69
N VAL A 260 4.09 4.07 2.11
CA VAL A 260 5.11 4.98 1.56
C VAL A 260 5.35 4.72 0.08
N TYR A 261 5.47 3.46 -0.34
CA TYR A 261 5.62 3.12 -1.75
C TYR A 261 4.38 3.49 -2.56
N SER A 262 3.18 3.25 -2.02
CA SER A 262 1.92 3.62 -2.67
C SER A 262 1.84 5.13 -2.88
N PHE A 263 2.25 5.93 -1.89
CA PHE A 263 2.40 7.38 -2.05
C PHE A 263 3.38 7.72 -3.17
N ALA A 264 4.57 7.12 -3.14
CA ALA A 264 5.62 7.36 -4.13
C ALA A 264 5.19 7.04 -5.57
N ASN A 265 4.37 6.01 -5.76
CA ASN A 265 3.91 5.57 -7.08
C ASN A 265 2.64 6.31 -7.56
N LEU A 266 1.69 6.58 -6.66
CA LEU A 266 0.38 7.11 -7.04
C LEU A 266 0.34 8.64 -7.15
N VAL A 267 1.10 9.36 -6.33
CA VAL A 267 1.07 10.83 -6.33
C VAL A 267 1.61 11.43 -7.63
N PRO A 268 2.79 11.05 -8.15
CA PRO A 268 3.29 11.55 -9.43
C PRO A 268 2.32 11.26 -10.57
N ARG A 269 1.73 10.07 -10.57
CA ARG A 269 0.73 9.65 -11.55
C ARG A 269 -0.55 10.50 -11.47
N ALA A 270 -0.97 10.88 -10.27
CA ALA A 270 -2.14 11.73 -10.10
C ALA A 270 -1.90 13.16 -10.59
N LEU A 271 -0.70 13.70 -10.32
CA LEU A 271 -0.27 15.01 -10.81
C LEU A 271 -0.25 15.04 -12.34
N SER A 272 0.37 14.05 -12.97
CA SER A 272 0.38 13.90 -14.43
C SER A 272 -1.03 13.82 -15.02
N GLN A 273 -1.92 13.02 -14.42
CA GLN A 273 -3.31 12.93 -14.87
C GLN A 273 -4.09 14.24 -14.67
N HIS A 274 -3.78 15.00 -13.62
CA HIS A 274 -4.39 16.30 -13.36
C HIS A 274 -3.96 17.32 -14.42
N SER A 275 -2.66 17.45 -14.70
CA SER A 275 -2.12 18.31 -15.76
C SER A 275 -2.72 17.96 -17.12
N TRP A 276 -2.76 16.67 -17.46
CA TRP A 276 -3.37 16.20 -18.70
C TRP A 276 -4.85 16.61 -18.81
N TYR A 277 -5.61 16.59 -17.71
CA TYR A 277 -7.01 17.04 -17.72
C TYR A 277 -7.14 18.55 -17.95
N LEU A 278 -6.28 19.36 -17.31
CA LEU A 278 -6.24 20.81 -17.47
C LEU A 278 -5.87 21.22 -18.90
N GLU A 279 -4.97 20.48 -19.54
CA GLU A 279 -4.56 20.72 -20.93
C GLU A 279 -5.60 20.21 -21.94
N LYS A 280 -6.27 19.09 -21.62
CA LYS A 280 -7.15 18.41 -22.58
C LYS A 280 -8.53 19.05 -22.70
N PHE A 281 -9.08 19.57 -21.60
CA PHE A 281 -10.45 20.09 -21.56
C PHE A 281 -10.45 21.55 -21.12
N GLU A 282 -10.93 22.43 -21.98
CA GLU A 282 -11.09 23.86 -21.66
C GLU A 282 -12.09 24.06 -20.51
N GLU A 283 -13.12 23.22 -20.46
CA GLU A 283 -14.18 23.21 -19.46
C GLU A 283 -13.82 22.47 -18.16
N TYR A 284 -12.56 22.06 -17.97
CA TYR A 284 -12.13 21.36 -16.76
C TYR A 284 -12.28 22.23 -15.50
N PRO A 285 -12.87 21.71 -14.40
CA PRO A 285 -13.00 22.47 -13.16
C PRO A 285 -11.63 22.79 -12.52
N LYS A 286 -11.16 24.03 -12.69
CA LYS A 286 -9.84 24.50 -12.22
C LYS A 286 -9.65 24.47 -10.69
N GLY A 287 -10.74 24.40 -9.93
CA GLY A 287 -10.71 24.28 -8.47
C GLY A 287 -10.35 22.88 -7.95
N ARG A 288 -10.37 21.85 -8.82
CA ARG A 288 -9.99 20.49 -8.43
C ARG A 288 -8.50 20.41 -8.13
N LYS A 289 -8.16 19.51 -7.22
CA LYS A 289 -6.79 19.11 -6.91
C LYS A 289 -6.45 17.78 -7.58
N ALA A 290 -5.21 17.33 -7.56
CA ALA A 290 -4.81 16.09 -8.23
C ALA A 290 -5.31 14.85 -7.49
N VAL A 291 -5.08 14.75 -6.18
CA VAL A 291 -5.28 13.53 -5.36
C VAL A 291 -5.64 13.77 -3.90
N VAL A 292 -5.21 14.85 -3.25
CA VAL A 292 -5.60 15.19 -1.87
C VAL A 292 -6.56 16.38 -1.92
N PRO A 293 -7.83 16.22 -1.48
CA PRO A 293 -8.82 17.29 -1.50
C PRO A 293 -8.28 18.56 -0.84
N PHE A 294 -8.48 19.70 -1.49
CA PHE A 294 -8.07 21.04 -1.03
C PHE A 294 -6.56 21.28 -0.87
N LEU A 295 -5.72 20.26 -1.02
CA LEU A 295 -4.27 20.37 -0.83
C LEU A 295 -3.49 20.12 -2.13
N LEU A 296 -3.55 18.90 -2.67
CA LEU A 296 -2.65 18.44 -3.74
C LEU A 296 -3.39 17.85 -4.92
#